data_AF-A0A0S4J0W4-F1
#
_entry.id   AF-A0A0S4J0W4-F1
#
_cell.length_a   1.000
_cell.length_b   1.000
_cell.length_c   1.000
_cell.angle_alpha   90.00
_cell.angle_beta   90.00
_cell.angle_gamma   90.00
#
_symmetry.space_group_name_H-M   'P 1'
#
loop_
_entity.id
_entity.type
_entity.pdbx_description
1 polymer ?
#
loop_
_entity_poly.entity_id
_entity_poly.type
_entity_poly.pdbx_seq_one_letter_code
_entity_poly.pdbx_strand_id
1 'polypeptide(L)'
;MSLPVTPSIERSAAPKANIVDGKMVTPTPIENTTFVHSPAGRTARLVAEFGEFPYRVAQAGVRGTFLIFGSARAMSHEAFQAQKQSFEKTLASTTDEDVRKHVTGKLAIMKSQEWMCKAYDATEQLAFLLTEWARSAEGQRVGRDMVTKFPEVPAHPNQPLVVCTGGGPGFMEAGNKGAVRANGNSMGVAVTLPFEKHLNPYITPGLNFRMEYFFTRKFWEVYAAKAMICAPGGMGTCDEMFEVLTLMQCGHCPKMPVVLLGEAFWRDCIQFEKFAQYGVISQAEVDALCFTDDPVVAFEFIRKALVEDAQGNSNRSHTPVNA
;
A
#
# COMPACT_ATOMS: atom_id res chain seq x y z
N MET A 1 19.98 -11.97 7.96
CA MET A 1 19.13 -11.30 6.95
C MET A 1 20.02 -10.83 5.82
N SER A 2 20.08 -11.57 4.71
CA SER A 2 20.77 -11.14 3.50
C SER A 2 19.88 -10.15 2.75
N LEU A 3 20.41 -8.95 2.48
CA LEU A 3 19.86 -8.00 1.52
C LEU A 3 19.53 -8.72 0.20
N PRO A 4 18.57 -8.23 -0.61
CA PRO A 4 18.29 -8.81 -1.92
C PRO A 4 19.60 -8.95 -2.66
N VAL A 5 19.90 -10.17 -3.12
CA VAL A 5 21.04 -10.42 -4.00
C VAL A 5 20.74 -9.63 -5.26
N THR A 6 21.37 -8.47 -5.39
CA THR A 6 21.49 -7.75 -6.67
C THR A 6 21.78 -8.79 -7.75
N PRO A 7 21.14 -8.71 -8.94
CA PRO A 7 21.48 -9.59 -10.05
C PRO A 7 23.00 -9.58 -10.16
N SER A 8 23.63 -10.76 -10.21
CA SER A 8 25.09 -10.92 -10.20
C SER A 8 25.73 -9.85 -11.09
N ILE A 9 26.22 -8.78 -10.46
CA ILE A 9 26.84 -7.67 -11.17
C ILE A 9 28.19 -8.24 -11.60
N GLU A 10 28.32 -8.53 -12.90
CA GLU A 10 29.62 -8.80 -13.51
C GLU A 10 30.63 -7.79 -12.94
N ARG A 11 31.75 -8.29 -12.43
CA ARG A 11 32.85 -7.44 -11.94
C ARG A 11 33.15 -6.41 -13.04
N SER A 12 32.81 -5.16 -12.76
CA SER A 12 32.91 -4.03 -13.67
C SER A 12 34.20 -4.08 -14.47
N ALA A 13 34.10 -4.32 -15.77
CA ALA A 13 35.16 -3.97 -16.71
C ALA A 13 35.44 -2.45 -16.58
N ALA A 14 36.68 -2.04 -16.85
CA ALA A 14 37.04 -0.62 -16.93
C ALA A 14 36.06 0.12 -17.88
N PRO A 15 35.73 1.39 -17.61
CA PRO A 15 34.79 2.14 -18.44
C PRO A 15 35.27 2.14 -19.90
N LYS A 16 34.51 1.48 -20.78
CA LYS A 16 34.75 1.51 -22.22
C LYS A 16 34.38 2.90 -22.74
N ALA A 17 35.24 3.50 -23.56
CA ALA A 17 34.90 4.75 -24.23
C ALA A 17 33.67 4.52 -25.12
N ASN A 18 32.61 5.31 -24.94
CA ASN A 18 31.48 5.28 -25.85
C ASN A 18 31.88 6.01 -27.13
N ILE A 19 32.01 5.29 -28.24
CA ILE A 19 32.30 5.88 -29.55
C ILE A 19 31.00 5.87 -30.35
N VAL A 20 30.52 7.06 -30.73
CA VAL A 20 29.37 7.25 -31.62
C VAL A 20 29.86 8.05 -32.82
N ASP A 21 29.62 7.56 -34.04
CA ASP A 21 30.08 8.18 -35.30
C ASP A 21 31.58 8.52 -35.34
N GLY A 22 32.42 7.65 -34.76
CA GLY A 22 33.88 7.82 -34.73
C GLY A 22 34.37 8.90 -33.74
N LYS A 23 33.49 9.52 -32.95
CA LYS A 23 33.85 10.48 -31.91
C LYS A 23 33.70 9.88 -30.52
N MET A 24 34.62 10.23 -29.63
CA MET A 24 34.52 9.88 -28.21
C MET A 24 33.38 10.70 -27.58
N VAL A 25 32.34 10.01 -27.11
CA VAL A 25 31.22 10.59 -26.37
C VAL A 25 31.38 10.21 -24.92
N THR A 26 31.46 11.20 -24.04
CA THR A 26 31.47 10.97 -22.59
C THR A 26 30.07 11.28 -22.07
N PRO A 27 29.30 10.27 -21.61
CA PRO A 27 27.98 10.55 -21.03
C PRO A 27 28.15 11.36 -19.74
N THR A 28 27.18 12.23 -19.44
CA THR A 28 27.10 12.82 -18.11
C THR A 28 26.87 11.73 -17.06
N PRO A 29 27.14 11.96 -15.76
CA PRO A 29 26.97 10.93 -14.74
C PRO A 29 25.56 10.32 -14.69
N ILE A 30 24.50 11.08 -14.97
CA ILE A 30 23.12 10.59 -14.97
C ILE A 30 22.78 9.77 -16.22
N GLU A 31 23.44 10.04 -17.35
CA GLU A 31 23.28 9.29 -18.61
C GLU A 31 24.13 8.01 -18.62
N ASN A 32 25.13 7.90 -17.73
CA ASN A 32 25.98 6.73 -17.60
C ASN A 32 25.25 5.59 -16.87
N THR A 33 24.51 4.77 -17.62
CA THR A 33 23.73 3.65 -17.09
C THR A 33 24.57 2.65 -16.30
N THR A 34 25.81 2.39 -16.73
CA THR A 34 26.75 1.53 -15.98
C THR A 34 27.01 2.06 -14.58
N PHE A 35 27.28 3.37 -14.46
CA PHE A 35 27.44 4.01 -13.14
C PHE A 35 26.13 4.01 -12.35
N VAL A 36 25.02 4.49 -12.94
CA VAL A 36 23.72 4.61 -12.28
C VAL A 36 23.25 3.27 -11.73
N HIS A 37 23.44 2.19 -12.47
CA HIS A 37 23.03 0.86 -12.04
C HIS A 37 24.06 0.15 -11.14
N SER A 38 25.31 0.62 -11.05
CA SER A 38 26.34 0.10 -10.16
C SER A 38 26.06 0.39 -8.67
N PRO A 39 26.76 -0.27 -7.72
CA PRO A 39 26.69 0.11 -6.31
C PRO A 39 27.03 1.58 -6.03
N ALA A 40 27.93 2.20 -6.80
CA ALA A 40 28.32 3.61 -6.64
C ALA A 40 27.17 4.58 -7.03
N GLY A 41 26.30 4.19 -7.96
CA GLY A 41 25.12 4.95 -8.34
C GLY A 41 23.94 4.85 -7.37
N ARG A 42 24.06 4.07 -6.28
CA ARG A 42 22.97 3.85 -5.31
C ARG A 42 22.42 5.16 -4.72
N THR A 43 23.29 6.09 -4.32
CA THR A 43 22.84 7.38 -3.76
C THR A 43 22.02 8.18 -4.75
N ALA A 44 22.42 8.19 -6.03
CA ALA A 44 21.66 8.89 -7.07
C ALA A 44 20.26 8.30 -7.26
N ARG A 45 20.13 6.96 -7.29
CA ARG A 45 18.83 6.28 -7.38
C ARG A 45 17.94 6.54 -6.15
N LEU A 46 18.52 6.58 -4.95
CA LEU A 46 17.80 6.93 -3.73
C LEU A 46 17.26 8.36 -3.80
N VAL A 47 18.11 9.33 -4.15
CA VAL A 47 17.69 10.73 -4.32
C VAL A 47 16.60 10.85 -5.38
N ALA A 48 16.71 10.09 -6.48
CA ALA A 48 15.66 10.05 -7.51
C ALA A 48 14.32 9.55 -6.94
N GLU A 49 14.28 8.42 -6.23
CA GLU A 49 13.03 7.93 -5.61
C GLU A 49 12.45 8.89 -4.56
N PHE A 50 13.30 9.53 -3.76
CA PHE A 50 12.87 10.53 -2.77
C PHE A 50 12.40 11.84 -3.42
N GLY A 51 12.86 12.18 -4.62
CA GLY A 51 12.41 13.38 -5.34
C GLY A 51 11.17 13.15 -6.19
N GLU A 52 11.11 12.01 -6.89
CA GLU A 52 10.12 11.73 -7.92
C GLU A 52 8.73 11.45 -7.36
N PHE A 53 8.66 10.67 -6.27
CA PHE A 53 7.40 10.35 -5.60
C PHE A 53 6.63 11.59 -5.14
N PRO A 54 7.18 12.45 -4.24
CA PRO A 54 6.45 13.60 -3.75
C PRO A 54 6.14 14.60 -4.87
N TYR A 55 6.99 14.69 -5.90
CA TYR A 55 6.73 15.53 -7.07
C TYR A 55 5.46 15.10 -7.81
N ARG A 56 5.32 13.82 -8.18
CA ARG A 56 4.12 13.33 -8.88
C ARG A 56 2.87 13.32 -8.00
N VAL A 57 3.00 12.93 -6.73
CA VAL A 57 1.88 12.97 -5.77
C VAL A 57 1.33 14.38 -5.67
N ALA A 58 2.21 15.36 -5.58
CA ALA A 58 1.81 16.76 -5.48
C ALA A 58 1.24 17.28 -6.81
N GLN A 59 1.76 16.86 -7.98
CA GLN A 59 1.14 17.17 -9.30
C GLN A 59 -0.29 16.63 -9.44
N ALA A 60 -0.55 15.47 -8.85
CA ALA A 60 -1.91 14.91 -8.75
C ALA A 60 -2.73 15.58 -7.63
N GLY A 61 -2.14 16.54 -6.91
CA GLY A 61 -2.61 17.28 -5.73
C GLY A 61 -3.26 16.42 -4.66
N VAL A 62 -2.70 15.22 -4.51
CA VAL A 62 -2.96 14.35 -3.38
C VAL A 62 -2.27 14.94 -2.15
N ARG A 63 -3.03 15.12 -1.08
CA ARG A 63 -2.55 15.66 0.20
C ARG A 63 -2.49 14.59 1.29
N GLY A 64 -3.19 13.49 1.10
CA GLY A 64 -3.17 12.35 2.00
C GLY A 64 -3.78 11.11 1.37
N THR A 65 -3.55 9.97 2.01
CA THR A 65 -4.03 8.67 1.52
C THR A 65 -4.77 7.88 2.58
N PHE A 66 -5.72 7.06 2.14
CA PHE A 66 -6.23 5.92 2.90
C PHE A 66 -5.41 4.71 2.50
N LEU A 67 -4.52 4.27 3.39
CA LEU A 67 -3.54 3.23 3.11
C LEU A 67 -4.15 1.86 3.39
N ILE A 68 -4.28 1.01 2.36
CA ILE A 68 -4.86 -0.33 2.46
C ILE A 68 -3.80 -1.39 2.19
N PHE A 69 -3.67 -2.32 3.12
CA PHE A 69 -2.79 -3.47 3.03
C PHE A 69 -3.57 -4.78 3.24
N GLY A 70 -3.03 -5.88 2.72
CA GLY A 70 -3.58 -7.21 2.93
C GLY A 70 -2.91 -8.25 2.04
N SER A 71 -3.32 -9.50 2.21
CA SER A 71 -2.87 -10.63 1.38
C SER A 71 -3.06 -10.38 -0.13
N ALA A 72 -1.98 -10.59 -0.89
CA ALA A 72 -2.00 -10.66 -2.36
C ALA A 72 -2.72 -11.91 -2.91
N ARG A 73 -3.18 -12.82 -2.03
CA ARG A 73 -3.81 -14.09 -2.40
C ARG A 73 -5.34 -14.08 -2.34
N ALA A 74 -5.93 -12.99 -1.85
CA ALA A 74 -7.38 -12.86 -1.80
C ALA A 74 -7.97 -12.70 -3.21
N MET A 75 -9.26 -13.00 -3.34
CA MET A 75 -10.01 -12.86 -4.58
C MET A 75 -11.42 -12.38 -4.26
N SER A 76 -12.06 -11.72 -5.22
CA SER A 76 -13.51 -11.50 -5.16
C SER A 76 -14.24 -12.85 -5.22
N HIS A 77 -15.48 -12.88 -4.72
CA HIS A 77 -16.29 -14.09 -4.80
C HIS A 77 -16.45 -14.59 -6.25
N GLU A 78 -16.67 -13.69 -7.19
CA GLU A 78 -16.80 -14.00 -8.61
C GLU A 78 -15.51 -14.63 -9.19
N ALA A 79 -14.35 -14.02 -8.95
CA ALA A 79 -13.08 -14.52 -9.45
C ALA A 79 -12.75 -15.90 -8.84
N PHE A 80 -13.07 -16.08 -7.56
CA PHE A 80 -12.94 -17.35 -6.88
C PHE A 80 -13.80 -18.45 -7.53
N GLN A 81 -15.10 -18.20 -7.77
CA GLN A 81 -15.95 -19.21 -8.40
C GLN A 81 -15.50 -19.54 -9.83
N ALA A 82 -15.11 -18.52 -10.61
CA ALA A 82 -14.62 -18.72 -11.97
C ALA A 82 -13.35 -19.57 -12.03
N GLN A 83 -12.37 -19.30 -11.15
CA GLN A 83 -11.12 -20.06 -11.11
C GLN A 83 -11.35 -21.49 -10.57
N LYS A 84 -12.25 -21.67 -9.60
CA LYS A 84 -12.63 -22.99 -9.08
C LYS A 84 -13.24 -23.85 -10.18
N GLN A 85 -14.19 -23.30 -10.93
CA GLN A 85 -14.82 -23.98 -12.07
C GLN A 85 -13.79 -24.34 -13.15
N SER A 86 -12.82 -23.46 -13.41
CA SER A 86 -11.72 -23.73 -14.34
C SER A 86 -10.90 -24.96 -13.91
N PHE A 87 -10.50 -25.05 -12.64
CA PHE A 87 -9.77 -26.21 -12.12
C PHE A 87 -10.61 -27.49 -12.14
N GLU A 88 -11.89 -27.43 -11.75
CA GLU A 88 -12.80 -28.58 -11.78
C GLU A 88 -12.98 -29.10 -13.22
N LYS A 89 -13.10 -28.19 -14.21
CA LYS A 89 -13.14 -28.55 -15.63
C LYS A 89 -11.85 -29.23 -16.08
N THR A 90 -10.68 -28.71 -15.71
CA THR A 90 -9.39 -29.33 -16.04
C THR A 90 -9.26 -30.72 -15.42
N LEU A 91 -9.69 -30.92 -14.17
CA LEU A 91 -9.67 -32.22 -13.50
C LEU A 91 -10.60 -33.24 -14.15
N ALA A 92 -11.75 -32.79 -14.66
CA ALA A 92 -12.69 -33.64 -15.38
C ALA A 92 -12.16 -34.07 -16.75
N SER A 93 -11.37 -33.22 -17.43
CA SER A 93 -10.89 -33.49 -18.79
C SER A 93 -9.49 -34.10 -18.88
N THR A 94 -8.66 -33.98 -17.84
CA THR A 94 -7.25 -34.42 -17.91
C THR A 94 -7.10 -35.94 -17.68
N THR A 95 -6.36 -36.60 -18.56
CA THR A 95 -5.88 -37.97 -18.38
C THR A 95 -4.45 -38.03 -17.83
N ASP A 96 -3.76 -36.89 -17.78
CA ASP A 96 -2.40 -36.76 -17.25
C ASP A 96 -2.41 -36.70 -15.71
N GLU A 97 -1.70 -37.64 -15.08
CA GLU A 97 -1.65 -37.81 -13.63
C GLU A 97 -0.87 -36.69 -12.92
N ASP A 98 0.20 -36.17 -13.54
CA ASP A 98 0.98 -35.05 -13.00
C ASP A 98 0.16 -33.77 -13.02
N VAL A 99 -0.55 -33.50 -14.11
CA VAL A 99 -1.49 -32.38 -14.22
C VAL A 99 -2.59 -32.51 -13.17
N ARG A 100 -3.17 -33.71 -13.01
CA ARG A 100 -4.22 -33.97 -12.02
C ARG A 100 -3.73 -33.68 -10.61
N LYS A 101 -2.54 -34.18 -10.23
CA LYS A 101 -1.95 -33.94 -8.91
C LYS A 101 -1.69 -32.45 -8.67
N HIS A 102 -1.12 -31.75 -9.65
CA HIS A 102 -0.84 -30.32 -9.57
C HIS A 102 -2.11 -29.48 -9.41
N VAL A 103 -3.13 -29.71 -10.23
CA VAL A 103 -4.40 -28.96 -10.17
C VAL A 103 -5.14 -29.27 -8.88
N THR A 104 -5.13 -30.52 -8.41
CA THR A 104 -5.74 -30.90 -7.13
C THR A 104 -5.09 -30.17 -5.96
N GLY A 105 -3.76 -30.08 -5.93
CA GLY A 105 -3.01 -29.32 -4.93
C GLY A 105 -3.37 -27.83 -4.94
N LYS A 106 -3.41 -27.21 -6.14
CA LYS A 106 -3.82 -25.80 -6.29
C LYS A 106 -5.25 -25.56 -5.83
N LEU A 107 -6.18 -26.45 -6.19
CA LEU A 107 -7.59 -26.34 -5.79
C LEU A 107 -7.76 -26.47 -4.26
N ALA A 108 -6.99 -27.34 -3.60
CA ALA A 108 -7.02 -27.46 -2.15
C ALA A 108 -6.53 -26.19 -1.44
N ILE A 109 -5.41 -25.61 -1.90
CA ILE A 109 -4.89 -24.33 -1.41
C ILE A 109 -5.90 -23.21 -1.66
N MET A 110 -6.50 -23.18 -2.84
CA MET A 110 -7.50 -22.18 -3.17
C MET A 110 -8.73 -22.30 -2.27
N LYS A 111 -9.26 -23.50 -2.03
CA LYS A 111 -10.40 -23.70 -1.13
C LYS A 111 -10.15 -23.20 0.29
N SER A 112 -8.92 -23.31 0.81
CA SER A 112 -8.58 -22.76 2.12
C SER A 112 -8.55 -21.23 2.16
N GLN A 113 -8.67 -20.55 1.02
CA GLN A 113 -8.70 -19.10 0.88
C GLN A 113 -10.11 -18.53 0.70
N GLU A 114 -11.13 -19.39 0.55
CA GLU A 114 -12.52 -18.98 0.26
C GLU A 114 -13.07 -17.96 1.27
N TRP A 115 -12.71 -18.12 2.54
CA TRP A 115 -13.12 -17.23 3.62
C TRP A 115 -12.70 -15.76 3.40
N MET A 116 -11.61 -15.52 2.67
CA MET A 116 -11.13 -14.16 2.36
C MET A 116 -12.05 -13.43 1.38
N CYS A 117 -12.91 -14.12 0.62
CA CYS A 117 -13.78 -13.47 -0.36
C CYS A 117 -14.70 -12.43 0.30
N LYS A 118 -15.27 -12.76 1.47
CA LYS A 118 -16.10 -11.82 2.24
C LYS A 118 -15.32 -10.56 2.62
N ALA A 119 -14.09 -10.73 3.09
CA ALA A 119 -13.24 -9.60 3.46
C ALA A 119 -12.80 -8.80 2.21
N TYR A 120 -12.62 -9.44 1.06
CA TYR A 120 -12.27 -8.78 -0.20
C TYR A 120 -13.40 -7.81 -0.57
N ASP A 121 -14.65 -8.30 -0.56
CA ASP A 121 -15.82 -7.49 -0.89
C ASP A 121 -16.01 -6.34 0.11
N ALA A 122 -15.76 -6.59 1.40
CA ALA A 122 -15.76 -5.54 2.43
C ALA A 122 -14.66 -4.48 2.19
N THR A 123 -13.47 -4.91 1.77
CA THR A 123 -12.36 -3.99 1.45
C THR A 123 -12.68 -3.12 0.23
N GLU A 124 -13.25 -3.73 -0.83
CA GLU A 124 -13.72 -3.00 -2.02
C GLU A 124 -14.81 -1.99 -1.64
N GLN A 125 -15.78 -2.39 -0.81
CA GLN A 125 -16.85 -1.52 -0.35
C GLN A 125 -16.35 -0.37 0.53
N LEU A 126 -15.43 -0.62 1.45
CA LEU A 126 -14.83 0.43 2.28
C LEU A 126 -14.10 1.45 1.43
N ALA A 127 -13.28 0.99 0.47
CA ALA A 127 -12.55 1.88 -0.44
C ALA A 127 -13.49 2.74 -1.31
N PHE A 128 -14.62 2.17 -1.73
CA PHE A 128 -15.68 2.91 -2.41
C PHE A 128 -16.26 4.02 -1.52
N LEU A 129 -16.65 3.70 -0.29
CA LEU A 129 -17.23 4.67 0.66
C LEU A 129 -16.27 5.81 1.00
N LEU A 130 -15.00 5.47 1.27
CA LEU A 130 -13.95 6.46 1.55
C LEU A 130 -13.73 7.40 0.36
N THR A 131 -13.81 6.87 -0.86
CA THR A 131 -13.62 7.64 -2.09
C THR A 131 -14.81 8.55 -2.38
N GLU A 132 -16.04 8.06 -2.24
CA GLU A 132 -17.26 8.88 -2.33
C GLU A 132 -17.21 10.04 -1.34
N TRP A 133 -16.84 9.76 -0.08
CA TRP A 133 -16.68 10.79 0.94
C TRP A 133 -15.57 11.79 0.61
N ALA A 134 -14.40 11.32 0.18
CA ALA A 134 -13.29 12.19 -0.20
C ALA A 134 -13.65 13.16 -1.33
N ARG A 135 -14.59 12.77 -2.20
CA ARG A 135 -15.12 13.60 -3.29
C ARG A 135 -16.24 14.53 -2.86
N SER A 136 -16.92 14.24 -1.75
CA SER A 136 -17.96 15.11 -1.17
C SER A 136 -17.39 16.45 -0.70
N ALA A 137 -18.25 17.45 -0.51
CA ALA A 137 -17.84 18.77 -0.01
C ALA A 137 -17.15 18.70 1.37
N GLU A 138 -17.54 17.74 2.22
CA GLU A 138 -16.90 17.51 3.51
C GLU A 138 -15.48 16.95 3.36
N GLY A 139 -15.31 15.85 2.63
CA GLY A 139 -13.99 15.24 2.42
C GLY A 139 -13.02 16.18 1.71
N GLN A 140 -13.52 16.97 0.76
CA GLN A 140 -12.75 18.03 0.09
C GLN A 140 -12.27 19.11 1.08
N ARG A 141 -13.14 19.56 1.99
CA ARG A 141 -12.78 20.53 3.02
C ARG A 141 -11.75 19.95 3.97
N VAL A 142 -12.01 18.77 4.53
CA VAL A 142 -11.09 18.06 5.42
C VAL A 142 -9.72 17.87 4.77
N GLY A 143 -9.67 17.39 3.53
CA GLY A 143 -8.39 17.18 2.83
C GLY A 143 -7.62 18.49 2.53
N ARG A 144 -8.31 19.62 2.32
CA ARG A 144 -7.66 20.93 2.15
C ARG A 144 -7.08 21.45 3.47
N ASP A 145 -7.84 21.33 4.55
CA ASP A 145 -7.47 21.84 5.88
C ASP A 145 -6.36 20.99 6.52
N MET A 146 -6.15 19.77 6.04
CA MET A 146 -5.02 18.94 6.44
C MET A 146 -3.68 19.60 6.08
N VAL A 147 -2.77 19.59 7.05
CA VAL A 147 -1.35 19.86 6.82
C VAL A 147 -0.82 18.80 5.85
N THR A 148 -0.43 19.24 4.65
CA THR A 148 0.29 18.41 3.70
C THR A 148 1.77 18.46 4.03
N LYS A 149 2.43 17.31 3.88
CA LYS A 149 3.88 17.21 4.00
C LYS A 149 4.57 17.15 2.62
N PHE A 150 3.78 17.25 1.56
CA PHE A 150 4.24 17.33 0.18
C PHE A 150 4.48 18.80 -0.22
N PRO A 151 5.36 19.07 -1.20
CA PRO A 151 5.58 20.42 -1.72
C PRO A 151 4.26 21.11 -2.12
N GLU A 152 4.22 22.44 -2.02
CA GLU A 152 3.09 23.22 -2.51
C GLU A 152 2.94 23.05 -4.02
N VAL A 153 1.75 22.66 -4.48
CA VAL A 153 1.43 22.45 -5.89
C VAL A 153 0.07 23.07 -6.20
N PRO A 154 -0.20 23.56 -7.44
CA PRO A 154 -1.24 24.54 -7.74
C PRO A 154 -2.67 24.13 -7.35
N ALA A 155 -3.53 25.14 -7.34
CA ALA A 155 -4.88 25.16 -6.76
C ALA A 155 -5.91 24.12 -7.22
N HIS A 156 -5.59 23.11 -8.05
CA HIS A 156 -6.58 22.08 -8.41
C HIS A 156 -6.00 20.69 -8.64
N PRO A 157 -6.41 19.76 -7.75
CA PRO A 157 -7.24 18.66 -8.20
C PRO A 157 -8.45 18.40 -7.29
N ASN A 158 -9.46 17.77 -7.88
CA ASN A 158 -10.77 17.51 -7.26
C ASN A 158 -10.78 16.31 -6.29
N GLN A 159 -9.64 15.89 -5.73
CA GLN A 159 -9.59 14.77 -4.77
C GLN A 159 -8.30 14.79 -3.91
N PRO A 160 -8.26 15.54 -2.80
CA PRO A 160 -7.08 15.65 -1.94
C PRO A 160 -6.77 14.37 -1.14
N LEU A 161 -7.75 13.47 -1.01
CA LEU A 161 -7.62 12.18 -0.31
C LEU A 161 -7.90 11.03 -1.28
N VAL A 162 -6.94 10.12 -1.41
CA VAL A 162 -7.03 8.98 -2.35
C VAL A 162 -6.75 7.66 -1.64
N VAL A 163 -7.32 6.57 -2.15
CA VAL A 163 -6.92 5.23 -1.72
C VAL A 163 -5.51 4.94 -2.22
N CYS A 164 -4.67 4.38 -1.36
CA CYS A 164 -3.30 3.96 -1.67
C CYS A 164 -3.10 2.51 -1.25
N THR A 165 -2.45 1.71 -2.10
CA THR A 165 -2.10 0.32 -1.80
C THR A 165 -0.69 0.01 -2.31
N GLY A 166 -0.15 -1.17 -2.02
CA GLY A 166 1.07 -1.68 -2.66
C GLY A 166 0.91 -2.01 -4.14
N GLY A 167 -0.30 -1.92 -4.68
CA GLY A 167 -0.63 -2.04 -6.10
C GLY A 167 -0.65 -3.47 -6.67
N GLY A 168 -0.50 -4.46 -5.81
CA GLY A 168 -0.60 -5.87 -6.16
C GLY A 168 -2.02 -6.41 -6.35
N PRO A 169 -2.17 -7.74 -6.53
CA PRO A 169 -3.46 -8.43 -6.54
C PRO A 169 -4.07 -8.54 -5.13
N GLY A 170 -5.22 -9.21 -5.01
CA GLY A 170 -5.87 -9.48 -3.72
C GLY A 170 -6.43 -8.23 -3.06
N PHE A 171 -6.21 -8.05 -1.76
CA PHE A 171 -6.80 -6.92 -1.03
C PHE A 171 -6.32 -5.55 -1.52
N MET A 172 -5.10 -5.48 -2.07
CA MET A 172 -4.61 -4.26 -2.73
C MET A 172 -5.46 -3.92 -3.95
N GLU A 173 -5.74 -4.91 -4.80
CA GLU A 173 -6.64 -4.75 -5.93
C GLU A 173 -8.06 -4.38 -5.49
N ALA A 174 -8.60 -5.02 -4.45
CA ALA A 174 -9.93 -4.70 -3.91
C ALA A 174 -10.02 -3.21 -3.53
N GLY A 175 -9.01 -2.70 -2.82
CA GLY A 175 -8.93 -1.29 -2.46
C GLY A 175 -8.90 -0.36 -3.68
N ASN A 176 -8.01 -0.64 -4.65
CA ASN A 176 -7.92 0.19 -5.85
C ASN A 176 -9.21 0.14 -6.69
N LYS A 177 -9.81 -1.05 -6.83
CA LYS A 177 -11.06 -1.28 -7.56
C LYS A 177 -12.23 -0.52 -6.93
N GLY A 178 -12.34 -0.54 -5.60
CA GLY A 178 -13.37 0.21 -4.88
C GLY A 178 -13.30 1.72 -5.14
N ALA A 179 -12.08 2.28 -5.17
CA ALA A 179 -11.87 3.69 -5.49
C ALA A 179 -12.26 4.04 -6.94
N VAL A 180 -11.88 3.20 -7.90
CA VAL A 180 -12.26 3.39 -9.32
C VAL A 180 -13.78 3.29 -9.49
N ARG A 181 -14.45 2.37 -8.79
CA ARG A 181 -15.91 2.22 -8.81
C ARG A 181 -16.64 3.48 -8.32
N ALA A 182 -16.01 4.26 -7.43
CA ALA A 182 -16.48 5.56 -6.98
C ALA A 182 -16.03 6.74 -7.88
N ASN A 183 -15.54 6.45 -9.09
CA ASN A 183 -15.00 7.44 -10.04
C ASN A 183 -13.90 8.34 -9.44
N GLY A 184 -13.12 7.80 -8.50
CA GLY A 184 -12.02 8.51 -7.86
C GLY A 184 -10.64 8.04 -8.32
N ASN A 185 -9.64 8.82 -7.93
CA ASN A 185 -8.24 8.49 -8.10
C ASN A 185 -7.81 7.40 -7.10
N SER A 186 -6.87 6.57 -7.55
CA SER A 186 -6.40 5.38 -6.88
C SER A 186 -4.89 5.27 -7.08
N MET A 187 -4.14 5.18 -5.98
CA MET A 187 -2.68 5.15 -5.97
C MET A 187 -2.17 3.73 -5.71
N GLY A 188 -1.10 3.35 -6.40
CA GLY A 188 -0.39 2.09 -6.19
C GLY A 188 1.10 2.33 -6.08
N VAL A 189 1.71 1.88 -4.98
CA VAL A 189 3.14 2.00 -4.71
C VAL A 189 3.76 0.61 -4.68
N ALA A 190 4.11 0.08 -5.84
CA ALA A 190 4.78 -1.22 -5.91
C ALA A 190 6.24 -1.13 -5.51
N VAL A 191 6.78 -2.27 -5.10
CA VAL A 191 8.23 -2.50 -5.01
C VAL A 191 8.64 -3.56 -6.02
N THR A 192 9.83 -3.44 -6.61
CA THR A 192 10.39 -4.44 -7.51
C THR A 192 10.55 -5.78 -6.76
N LEU A 193 9.75 -6.79 -7.15
CA LEU A 193 9.84 -8.15 -6.63
C LEU A 193 10.04 -9.14 -7.79
N PRO A 194 10.72 -10.28 -7.56
CA PRO A 194 10.97 -11.26 -8.61
C PRO A 194 9.68 -11.94 -9.12
N PHE A 195 8.63 -11.99 -8.29
CA PHE A 195 7.37 -12.68 -8.57
C PHE A 195 6.20 -11.74 -8.89
N GLU A 196 6.29 -10.45 -8.55
CA GLU A 196 5.20 -9.48 -8.72
C GLU A 196 5.60 -8.42 -9.74
N LYS A 197 5.25 -8.68 -11.00
CA LYS A 197 5.76 -7.90 -12.14
C LYS A 197 4.88 -6.73 -12.54
N HIS A 198 3.57 -6.83 -12.30
CA HIS A 198 2.57 -5.88 -12.77
C HIS A 198 1.73 -5.35 -11.63
N LEU A 199 1.40 -4.07 -11.73
CA LEU A 199 0.39 -3.42 -10.92
C LEU A 199 -1.00 -3.88 -11.37
N ASN A 200 -1.96 -3.88 -10.46
CA ASN A 200 -3.36 -4.14 -10.80
C ASN A 200 -3.93 -3.02 -11.71
N PRO A 201 -4.99 -3.32 -12.51
CA PRO A 201 -5.46 -2.40 -13.55
C PRO A 201 -6.27 -1.20 -13.01
N TYR A 202 -6.50 -1.11 -11.71
CA TYR A 202 -7.36 -0.10 -11.08
C TYR A 202 -6.58 1.09 -10.50
N ILE A 203 -5.31 1.23 -10.87
CA ILE A 203 -4.48 2.37 -10.45
C ILE A 203 -4.55 3.47 -11.50
N THR A 204 -4.76 4.70 -11.05
CA THR A 204 -4.86 5.86 -11.92
C THR A 204 -3.54 6.10 -12.67
N PRO A 205 -3.56 6.34 -13.99
CA PRO A 205 -2.37 6.77 -14.73
C PRO A 205 -1.74 8.02 -14.07
N GLY A 206 -0.43 7.97 -13.81
CA GLY A 206 0.28 9.04 -13.07
C GLY A 206 0.41 8.79 -11.56
N LEU A 207 -0.44 7.95 -10.97
CA LEU A 207 -0.37 7.52 -9.56
C LEU A 207 0.10 6.06 -9.39
N ASN A 208 0.72 5.51 -10.42
CA ASN A 208 1.43 4.23 -10.36
C ASN A 208 2.92 4.48 -10.08
N PHE A 209 3.40 4.00 -8.94
CA PHE A 209 4.78 4.12 -8.51
C PHE A 209 5.42 2.74 -8.45
N ARG A 210 6.70 2.68 -8.82
CA ARG A 210 7.52 1.49 -8.69
C ARG A 210 8.82 1.88 -8.00
N MET A 211 8.98 1.39 -6.79
CA MET A 211 10.17 1.59 -5.96
C MET A 211 11.13 0.43 -6.17
N GLU A 212 12.41 0.73 -6.33
CA GLU A 212 13.47 -0.27 -6.31
C GLU A 212 13.82 -0.66 -4.87
N TYR A 213 13.73 0.29 -3.94
CA TYR A 213 14.05 0.06 -2.53
C TYR A 213 12.80 -0.17 -1.68
N PHE A 214 12.83 -1.23 -0.87
CA PHE A 214 11.71 -1.57 0.00
C PHE A 214 11.40 -0.51 1.06
N PHE A 215 12.44 0.12 1.62
CA PHE A 215 12.27 1.10 2.70
C PHE A 215 11.77 2.46 2.20
N THR A 216 12.04 2.83 0.95
CA THR A 216 11.51 4.08 0.36
C THR A 216 10.01 3.95 0.10
N ARG A 217 9.56 2.78 -0.38
CA ARG A 217 8.14 2.43 -0.47
C ARG A 217 7.44 2.61 0.88
N LYS A 218 7.93 1.92 1.92
CA LYS A 218 7.40 2.00 3.28
C LYS A 218 7.32 3.44 3.79
N PHE A 219 8.42 4.19 3.65
CA PHE A 219 8.47 5.59 4.04
C PHE A 219 7.35 6.38 3.36
N TRP A 220 7.20 6.28 2.04
CA TRP A 220 6.23 7.08 1.29
C TRP A 220 4.77 6.69 1.55
N GLU A 221 4.49 5.39 1.70
CA GLU A 221 3.15 4.91 2.08
C GLU A 221 2.73 5.49 3.44
N VAL A 222 3.60 5.39 4.46
CA VAL A 222 3.29 5.91 5.82
C VAL A 222 3.30 7.44 5.86
N TYR A 223 4.22 8.09 5.15
CA TYR A 223 4.33 9.55 5.13
C TYR A 223 3.08 10.22 4.55
N ALA A 224 2.45 9.58 3.56
CA ALA A 224 1.22 10.04 2.92
C ALA A 224 -0.05 9.68 3.71
N ALA A 225 0.01 8.63 4.54
CA ALA A 225 -1.17 8.05 5.18
C ALA A 225 -1.86 8.99 6.16
N LYS A 226 -3.19 9.02 6.07
CA LYS A 226 -4.12 9.64 7.03
C LYS A 226 -4.97 8.62 7.77
N ALA A 227 -5.08 7.41 7.23
CA ALA A 227 -5.70 6.26 7.86
C ALA A 227 -5.01 4.99 7.36
N MET A 228 -5.00 3.96 8.19
CA MET A 228 -4.49 2.63 7.82
C MET A 228 -5.62 1.59 7.93
N ILE A 229 -5.75 0.77 6.91
CA ILE A 229 -6.68 -0.35 6.84
C ILE A 229 -5.87 -1.62 6.59
N CYS A 230 -5.87 -2.53 7.55
CA CYS A 230 -5.24 -3.85 7.42
C CYS A 230 -6.33 -4.89 7.20
N ALA A 231 -6.52 -5.29 5.94
CA ALA A 231 -7.28 -6.48 5.59
C ALA A 231 -6.45 -7.75 5.88
N PRO A 232 -7.07 -8.94 6.00
CA PRO A 232 -6.37 -10.15 6.41
C PRO A 232 -5.13 -10.44 5.55
N GLY A 233 -4.01 -10.74 6.21
CA GLY A 233 -2.69 -10.66 5.58
C GLY A 233 -1.66 -11.60 6.18
N GLY A 234 -0.54 -11.71 5.48
CA GLY A 234 0.63 -12.47 5.96
C GLY A 234 1.74 -11.56 6.47
N MET A 235 2.98 -12.01 6.32
CA MET A 235 4.17 -11.29 6.80
C MET A 235 4.28 -9.84 6.30
N GLY A 236 3.98 -9.57 5.03
CA GLY A 236 4.04 -8.20 4.49
C GLY A 236 3.05 -7.25 5.17
N THR A 237 1.80 -7.69 5.33
CA THR A 237 0.77 -6.91 6.02
C THR A 237 1.12 -6.69 7.49
N CYS A 238 1.64 -7.71 8.18
CA CYS A 238 2.09 -7.56 9.56
C CYS A 238 3.28 -6.59 9.68
N ASP A 239 4.23 -6.67 8.75
CA ASP A 239 5.38 -5.76 8.69
C ASP A 239 4.95 -4.29 8.55
N GLU A 240 4.04 -3.99 7.62
CA GLU A 240 3.47 -2.65 7.45
C GLU A 240 2.64 -2.21 8.67
N MET A 241 1.79 -3.08 9.21
CA MET A 241 0.95 -2.79 10.38
C MET A 241 1.80 -2.47 11.62
N PHE A 242 2.74 -3.33 11.98
CA PHE A 242 3.57 -3.12 13.16
C PHE A 242 4.51 -1.94 13.00
N GLU A 243 4.99 -1.64 11.79
CA GLU A 243 5.77 -0.43 11.53
C GLU A 243 4.96 0.83 11.83
N VAL A 244 3.73 0.95 11.31
CA VAL A 244 2.87 2.11 11.57
C VAL A 244 2.52 2.23 13.05
N LEU A 245 2.13 1.13 13.70
CA LEU A 245 1.82 1.14 15.14
C LEU A 245 3.03 1.57 15.98
N THR A 246 4.22 1.08 15.64
CA THR A 246 5.47 1.47 16.32
C THR A 246 5.81 2.94 16.08
N LEU A 247 5.65 3.45 14.85
CA LEU A 247 5.88 4.86 14.55
C LEU A 247 4.90 5.80 15.28
N MET A 248 3.64 5.38 15.42
CA MET A 248 2.64 6.10 16.21
C MET A 248 2.99 6.10 17.70
N GLN A 249 3.40 4.95 18.23
CA GLN A 249 3.83 4.79 19.63
C GLN A 249 5.03 5.69 19.96
N CYS A 250 6.04 5.72 19.06
CA CYS A 250 7.25 6.53 19.23
C CYS A 250 7.06 8.01 18.88
N GLY A 251 5.89 8.44 18.41
CA GLY A 251 5.64 9.83 17.99
C GLY A 251 6.38 10.26 16.72
N HIS A 252 6.86 9.30 15.91
CA HIS A 252 7.54 9.57 14.63
C HIS A 252 6.56 9.75 13.46
N CYS A 253 5.28 9.42 13.64
CA CYS A 253 4.21 9.83 12.74
C CYS A 253 3.00 10.37 13.52
N PRO A 254 2.15 11.21 12.89
CA PRO A 254 0.89 11.63 13.50
C PRO A 254 0.01 10.43 13.83
N LYS A 255 -0.78 10.54 14.90
CA LYS A 255 -1.81 9.55 15.19
C LYS A 255 -2.80 9.49 14.02
N MET A 256 -3.20 8.29 13.63
CA MET A 256 -4.18 8.05 12.58
C MET A 256 -5.12 6.90 12.96
N PRO A 257 -6.37 6.89 12.47
CA PRO A 257 -7.26 5.75 12.65
C PRO A 257 -6.67 4.49 11.98
N VAL A 258 -6.68 3.38 12.73
CA VAL A 258 -6.26 2.06 12.26
C VAL A 258 -7.44 1.09 12.32
N VAL A 259 -7.77 0.52 11.17
CA VAL A 259 -8.84 -0.48 11.02
C VAL A 259 -8.23 -1.83 10.71
N LEU A 260 -8.65 -2.86 11.45
CA LEU A 260 -8.33 -4.27 11.25
C LEU A 260 -9.58 -4.96 10.71
N LEU A 261 -9.65 -5.11 9.37
CA LEU A 261 -10.75 -5.80 8.70
C LEU A 261 -10.61 -7.32 8.81
N GLY A 262 -11.70 -8.04 9.05
CA GLY A 262 -11.64 -9.48 9.29
C GLY A 262 -11.37 -9.76 10.75
N GLU A 263 -12.29 -9.35 11.63
CA GLU A 263 -12.09 -9.31 13.08
C GLU A 263 -11.68 -10.68 13.64
N ALA A 264 -12.38 -11.74 13.23
CA ALA A 264 -12.08 -13.10 13.68
C ALA A 264 -10.64 -13.53 13.34
N PHE A 265 -10.15 -13.16 12.16
CA PHE A 265 -8.77 -13.47 11.74
C PHE A 265 -7.75 -12.74 12.62
N TRP A 266 -7.94 -11.44 12.84
CA TRP A 266 -6.98 -10.65 13.61
C TRP A 266 -6.97 -11.02 15.09
N ARG A 267 -8.13 -11.26 15.70
CA ARG A 267 -8.21 -11.69 17.10
C ARG A 267 -7.63 -13.07 17.35
N ASP A 268 -7.69 -13.95 16.37
CA ASP A 268 -7.07 -15.28 16.44
C ASP A 268 -5.55 -15.18 16.27
N CYS A 269 -5.08 -14.49 15.22
CA CYS A 269 -3.65 -14.42 14.88
C CYS A 269 -2.83 -13.52 15.82
N ILE A 270 -3.39 -12.40 16.27
CA ILE A 270 -2.68 -11.37 17.05
C ILE A 270 -3.58 -10.89 18.20
N GLN A 271 -3.33 -11.42 19.39
CA GLN A 271 -4.04 -11.02 20.60
C GLN A 271 -3.39 -9.77 21.22
N PHE A 272 -3.72 -8.58 20.72
CA PHE A 272 -3.19 -7.32 21.23
C PHE A 272 -3.47 -7.11 22.74
N GLU A 273 -4.58 -7.65 23.25
CA GLU A 273 -4.89 -7.64 24.67
C GLU A 273 -3.83 -8.37 25.51
N LYS A 274 -3.18 -9.40 24.95
CA LYS A 274 -2.06 -10.08 25.62
C LYS A 274 -0.84 -9.17 25.72
N PHE A 275 -0.58 -8.34 24.72
CA PHE A 275 0.54 -7.39 24.74
C PHE A 275 0.32 -6.36 25.87
N ALA A 276 -0.91 -5.90 26.05
CA ALA A 276 -1.29 -5.04 27.17
C ALA A 276 -1.17 -5.77 28.52
N GLN A 277 -1.64 -7.02 28.61
CA GLN A 277 -1.52 -7.84 29.83
C GLN A 277 -0.07 -8.08 30.25
N TYR A 278 0.84 -8.28 29.30
CA TYR A 278 2.28 -8.41 29.56
C TYR A 278 2.99 -7.06 29.75
N GLY A 279 2.28 -5.94 29.66
CA GLY A 279 2.83 -4.61 29.89
C GLY A 279 3.78 -4.10 28.81
N VAL A 280 3.72 -4.65 27.58
CA VAL A 280 4.58 -4.22 26.46
C VAL A 280 3.92 -3.16 25.57
N ILE A 281 2.61 -2.95 25.73
CA ILE A 281 1.84 -1.80 25.23
C ILE A 281 0.80 -1.40 26.28
N SER A 282 0.19 -0.23 26.12
CA SER A 282 -0.92 0.23 26.96
C SER A 282 -2.28 -0.28 26.46
N GLN A 283 -3.27 -0.37 27.36
CA GLN A 283 -4.65 -0.71 26.96
C GLN A 283 -5.25 0.36 26.02
N ALA A 284 -4.88 1.64 26.21
CA ALA A 284 -5.32 2.72 25.33
C ALA A 284 -4.83 2.58 23.88
N GLU A 285 -3.66 1.98 23.66
CA GLU A 285 -3.18 1.66 22.31
C GLU A 285 -4.01 0.54 21.67
N VAL A 286 -4.46 -0.44 22.46
CA VAL A 286 -5.36 -1.51 21.99
C VAL A 286 -6.75 -0.96 21.68
N ASP A 287 -7.30 -0.14 22.58
CA ASP A 287 -8.64 0.46 22.45
C ASP A 287 -8.73 1.44 21.26
N ALA A 288 -7.59 1.96 20.79
CA ALA A 288 -7.52 2.82 19.61
C ALA A 288 -7.65 2.05 18.28
N LEU A 289 -7.57 0.71 18.28
CA LEU A 289 -7.70 -0.12 17.09
C LEU A 289 -9.19 -0.44 16.83
N CYS A 290 -9.62 -0.30 15.58
CA CYS A 290 -10.96 -0.68 15.16
C CYS A 290 -10.96 -2.07 14.51
N PHE A 291 -11.42 -3.09 15.23
CA PHE A 291 -11.67 -4.43 14.67
C PHE A 291 -13.09 -4.48 14.13
N THR A 292 -13.27 -4.86 12.87
CA THR A 292 -14.62 -4.99 12.30
C THR A 292 -14.63 -5.84 11.02
N ASP A 293 -15.79 -6.42 10.71
CA ASP A 293 -16.09 -6.99 9.40
C ASP A 293 -16.95 -6.07 8.53
N ASP A 294 -17.45 -4.97 9.09
CA ASP A 294 -18.41 -4.09 8.44
C ASP A 294 -17.71 -2.86 7.83
N PRO A 295 -17.76 -2.70 6.49
CA PRO A 295 -17.15 -1.56 5.82
C PRO A 295 -17.77 -0.22 6.22
N VAL A 296 -19.05 -0.19 6.64
CA VAL A 296 -19.71 1.04 7.10
C VAL A 296 -19.16 1.47 8.46
N VAL A 297 -18.98 0.53 9.39
CA VAL A 297 -18.37 0.80 10.70
C VAL A 297 -16.94 1.32 10.54
N ALA A 298 -16.14 0.65 9.70
CA ALA A 298 -14.79 1.09 9.38
C ALA A 298 -14.75 2.50 8.77
N PHE A 299 -15.66 2.77 7.82
CA PHE A 299 -15.79 4.09 7.19
C PHE A 299 -16.12 5.18 8.21
N GLU A 300 -17.14 4.98 9.05
CA GLU A 300 -17.56 5.96 10.06
C GLU A 300 -16.44 6.24 11.08
N PHE A 301 -15.72 5.19 11.50
CA PHE A 301 -14.56 5.32 12.39
C PHE A 301 -13.48 6.22 11.79
N ILE A 302 -13.09 5.98 10.52
CA ILE A 302 -12.10 6.79 9.81
C ILE A 302 -12.61 8.21 9.60
N ARG A 303 -13.83 8.39 9.08
CA ARG A 303 -14.41 9.70 8.80
C ARG A 303 -14.40 10.58 10.05
N LYS A 304 -14.92 10.04 11.16
CA LYS A 304 -15.01 10.77 12.42
C LYS A 304 -13.63 11.25 12.90
N ALA A 305 -12.64 10.36 12.90
CA ALA A 305 -11.29 10.71 13.32
C ALA A 305 -10.68 11.83 12.46
N LEU A 306 -10.86 11.79 11.13
CA LEU A 306 -10.31 12.81 10.22
C LEU A 306 -11.05 14.15 10.32
N VAL A 307 -12.36 14.13 10.53
CA VAL A 307 -13.14 15.36 10.75
C VAL A 307 -12.74 16.03 12.07
N GLU A 308 -12.57 15.24 13.14
CA GLU A 308 -12.14 15.75 14.45
C GLU A 308 -10.71 16.32 14.40
N ASP A 309 -9.77 15.67 13.70
CA ASP A 309 -8.41 16.19 13.53
C ASP A 309 -8.40 17.53 12.76
N ALA A 310 -9.19 17.63 11.68
CA ALA A 310 -9.32 18.87 10.92
C ALA A 310 -9.91 20.02 11.76
N GLN A 311 -10.87 19.72 12.63
CA GLN A 311 -11.44 20.70 13.56
C GLN A 311 -10.48 21.07 14.70
N GLY A 312 -9.76 20.10 15.26
CA GLY A 312 -8.79 20.31 16.34
C GLY A 312 -7.57 21.13 15.93
N ASN A 313 -7.15 21.03 14.66
CA ASN A 313 -6.06 21.85 14.10
C ASN A 313 -6.43 23.34 13.97
N SER A 314 -7.72 23.71 13.96
CA SER A 314 -8.14 25.13 14.02
C SER A 314 -7.90 25.80 15.38
N ASN A 315 -7.69 25.00 16.45
CA ASN A 315 -7.57 25.46 17.84
C ASN A 315 -6.17 25.32 18.45
N ARG A 316 -5.16 24.84 17.70
CA ARG A 316 -3.79 24.64 18.23
C ARG A 316 -2.83 25.74 17.74
N SER A 317 -2.76 26.85 18.48
CA SER A 317 -1.51 27.61 18.56
C SER A 317 -0.43 26.70 19.15
N HIS A 318 0.66 26.51 18.42
CA HIS A 318 1.78 25.64 18.80
C HIS A 318 2.22 25.87 20.24
N THR A 319 1.95 24.88 21.11
CA THR A 319 2.68 24.73 22.36
C THR A 319 3.32 23.34 22.33
N PRO A 320 4.65 23.23 22.42
CA PRO A 320 5.31 21.93 22.46
C PRO A 320 4.90 21.21 23.75
N VAL A 321 4.53 19.94 23.63
CA VAL A 321 4.38 19.05 24.78
C VAL A 321 5.80 18.66 25.23
N ASN A 322 6.20 19.14 26.40
CA ASN A 322 7.44 18.70 27.05
C ASN A 322 7.31 17.23 27.49
N ALA A 323 8.45 16.54 27.43
CA ALA A 323 8.68 15.16 27.84
C ALA A 323 8.31 14.86 29.29
#